data_AF-A0A938HMR5-F1
#
_entry.id   AF-A0A938HMR5-F1
#
_cell.length_a   1.000
_cell.length_b   1.000
_cell.length_c   1.000
_cell.angle_alpha   90.00
_cell.angle_beta   90.00
_cell.angle_gamma   90.00
#
_symmetry.space_group_name_H-M   'P 1'
#
loop_
_entity.id
_entity.type
_entity.pdbx_description
1 polymer ?
#
loop_
_entity_poly.entity_id
_entity_poly.type
_entity_poly.pdbx_seq_one_letter_code
_entity_poly.pdbx_strand_id
1 'polypeptide(L)'
;LDGRVSAVVGSHTHVPTADARVLPGGTAYISDLGMCGDYDSVIGMEKGPATERFVRKVIGARLEPASGPGAIAGLFVETDDRTGLSIRAEPVRLGPGLPSAMPSLNPR
;
A
#
# COMPACT_ATOMS: atom_id res chain seq x y z
N LEU A 1 -12.13 15.49 5.51
CA LEU A 1 -11.32 15.93 4.33
C LEU A 1 -12.08 15.70 3.03
N ASP A 2 -13.01 14.75 3.01
CA ASP A 2 -13.89 14.49 1.87
C ASP A 2 -14.46 15.76 1.20
N GLY A 3 -14.42 15.82 -0.13
CA GLY A 3 -14.83 16.93 -0.97
C GLY A 3 -13.92 18.16 -0.95
N ARG A 4 -12.80 18.13 -0.22
CA ARG A 4 -11.83 19.23 -0.16
C ARG A 4 -10.45 18.87 -0.69
N VAL A 5 -10.19 17.59 -0.91
CA VAL A 5 -8.90 17.06 -1.41
C VAL A 5 -9.17 15.97 -2.43
N SER A 6 -8.25 15.77 -3.38
CA SER A 6 -8.38 14.72 -4.39
C SER A 6 -8.30 13.33 -3.76
N ALA A 7 -7.40 13.11 -2.81
CA ALA A 7 -7.19 11.82 -2.17
C ALA A 7 -6.79 11.95 -0.69
N VAL A 8 -7.17 10.95 0.11
CA VAL A 8 -6.67 10.68 1.46
C VAL A 8 -6.20 9.23 1.50
N VAL A 9 -4.90 9.02 1.57
CA VAL A 9 -4.30 7.69 1.58
C VAL A 9 -3.58 7.47 2.90
N GLY A 10 -3.81 6.33 3.54
CA GLY A 10 -3.00 5.92 4.68
C GLY A 10 -1.74 5.17 4.27
N SER A 11 -0.82 5.07 5.22
CA SER A 11 0.45 4.34 5.14
C SER A 11 0.82 3.87 6.55
N HIS A 12 1.98 3.22 6.71
CA HIS A 12 2.62 2.77 7.96
C HIS A 12 2.49 1.28 8.25
N THR A 13 1.35 0.65 7.98
CA THR A 13 1.13 -0.75 8.38
C THR A 13 1.81 -1.75 7.46
N HIS A 14 2.27 -1.30 6.28
CA HIS A 14 2.95 -2.09 5.25
C HIS A 14 2.08 -3.19 4.60
N VAL A 15 0.78 -3.26 4.92
CA VAL A 15 -0.17 -4.20 4.34
C VAL A 15 -1.27 -3.44 3.60
N PRO A 16 -1.45 -3.65 2.29
CA PRO A 16 -2.48 -2.93 1.54
C PRO A 16 -3.88 -3.35 1.98
N THR A 17 -4.75 -2.38 2.22
CA THR A 17 -6.17 -2.64 2.53
C THR A 17 -7.01 -2.76 1.27
N ALA A 18 -8.12 -3.49 1.35
CA ALA A 18 -9.04 -3.72 0.24
C ALA A 18 -10.20 -2.70 0.16
N ASP A 19 -10.05 -1.53 0.79
CA ASP A 19 -11.11 -0.52 0.96
C ASP A 19 -10.94 0.71 0.06
N ALA A 20 -10.15 0.57 -1.01
CA ALA A 20 -9.99 1.58 -2.05
C ALA A 20 -11.36 1.99 -2.62
N ARG A 21 -11.69 3.28 -2.56
CA ARG A 21 -12.96 3.83 -3.09
C ARG A 21 -12.89 5.34 -3.29
N VAL A 22 -13.84 5.87 -4.06
CA VAL A 22 -14.16 7.31 -4.05
C VAL A 22 -15.25 7.55 -3.00
N LEU A 23 -15.02 8.47 -2.07
CA LEU A 23 -15.98 8.86 -1.04
C LEU A 23 -17.10 9.73 -1.63
N PRO A 24 -18.25 9.90 -0.93
CA PRO A 24 -19.39 10.66 -1.46
C PRO A 24 -19.08 12.10 -1.89
N GLY A 25 -18.12 12.77 -1.25
CA GLY A 25 -17.66 14.10 -1.63
C GLY A 25 -16.66 14.13 -2.80
N GLY A 26 -16.27 12.99 -3.37
CA GLY A 26 -15.33 12.91 -4.48
C GLY A 26 -13.86 12.78 -4.07
N THR A 27 -13.55 12.51 -2.80
CA THR A 27 -12.17 12.22 -2.37
C THR A 27 -11.86 10.73 -2.52
N ALA A 28 -10.78 10.36 -3.21
CA ALA A 28 -10.27 8.99 -3.23
C ALA A 28 -9.74 8.60 -1.84
N TYR A 29 -9.98 7.36 -1.41
CA TYR A 29 -9.63 6.89 -0.08
C TYR A 29 -9.14 5.45 -0.09
N ILE A 30 -8.12 5.18 0.74
CA ILE A 30 -7.68 3.84 1.14
C ILE A 30 -7.07 3.93 2.54
N SER A 31 -7.35 2.95 3.41
CA SER A 31 -6.85 2.95 4.79
C SER A 31 -5.33 2.75 4.87
N ASP A 32 -4.74 1.91 4.02
CA ASP A 32 -3.28 1.79 3.89
C ASP A 32 -2.90 1.34 2.46
N LEU A 33 -1.95 2.05 1.84
CA LEU A 33 -1.40 1.68 0.52
C LEU A 33 -0.60 0.39 0.54
N GLY A 34 -0.10 -0.03 1.71
CA GLY A 34 0.87 -1.09 1.86
C GLY A 34 2.31 -0.59 1.77
N MET A 35 3.21 -1.48 1.39
CA MET A 35 4.64 -1.24 1.24
C MET A 35 5.11 -1.47 -0.20
N CYS A 36 6.18 -0.78 -0.60
CA CYS A 36 7.02 -1.17 -1.72
C CYS A 36 8.28 -1.85 -1.20
N GLY A 37 8.41 -3.17 -1.40
CA GLY A 37 9.50 -3.96 -0.82
C GLY A 37 9.22 -5.46 -0.89
N ASP A 38 10.06 -6.25 -0.23
CA ASP A 38 9.91 -7.71 -0.17
C ASP A 38 8.73 -8.09 0.73
N TYR A 39 7.70 -8.73 0.16
CA TYR A 39 6.54 -9.22 0.90
C TYR A 39 6.74 -10.60 1.51
N ASP A 40 7.83 -11.31 1.17
CA ASP A 40 8.25 -12.52 1.87
C ASP A 40 9.10 -12.18 3.10
N SER A 41 8.61 -11.23 3.91
CA SER A 41 9.30 -10.63 5.05
C SER A 41 8.34 -10.36 6.22
N VAL A 42 8.85 -9.82 7.33
CA VAL A 42 8.01 -9.29 8.41
C VAL A 42 8.05 -7.77 8.34
N ILE A 43 7.03 -7.16 7.73
CA ILE A 43 6.91 -5.70 7.61
C ILE A 43 8.16 -5.08 6.92
N GLY A 44 8.77 -5.81 5.98
CA GLY A 44 9.99 -5.39 5.27
C GLY A 44 11.31 -5.81 5.92
N MET A 45 11.27 -6.48 7.07
CA MET A 45 12.46 -6.95 7.80
C MET A 45 12.66 -8.46 7.64
N GLU A 46 13.90 -8.91 7.77
CA GLU A 46 14.23 -10.33 7.80
C GLU A 46 13.39 -11.09 8.85
N LYS A 47 12.81 -12.22 8.44
CA LYS A 47 11.90 -13.02 9.28
C LYS A 47 12.54 -13.51 10.58
N GLY A 48 13.80 -13.95 10.51
CA GLY A 48 14.51 -14.55 11.65
C GLY A 48 14.62 -13.59 12.83
N PRO A 49 15.39 -12.49 12.71
CA PRO A 49 15.52 -11.50 13.78
C PRO A 49 14.17 -10.93 14.25
N ALA A 50 13.23 -10.71 13.32
CA ALA A 50 11.90 -10.20 13.65
C ALA A 50 11.10 -11.18 14.53
N THR A 51 11.01 -12.45 14.14
CA THR A 51 10.26 -13.48 14.88
C THR A 51 10.93 -13.84 16.21
N GLU A 52 12.25 -13.96 16.24
CA GLU A 52 13.00 -14.26 17.47
C GLU A 52 12.78 -13.22 18.56
N ARG A 53 12.71 -11.93 18.18
CA ARG A 53 12.42 -10.83 19.12
C ARG A 53 11.07 -11.01 19.82
N PHE A 54 10.04 -11.48 19.11
CA PHE A 54 8.72 -11.73 19.70
C PHE A 54 8.69 -12.99 20.56
N VAL A 55 9.33 -14.07 20.12
CA VAL A 55 9.26 -15.38 20.80
C VAL A 55 10.15 -15.42 22.03
N ARG A 56 11.42 -15.00 21.91
CA ARG A 56 12.43 -15.18 22.97
C ARG A 56 12.41 -14.07 24.02
N LYS A 57 11.80 -12.91 23.72
CA LYS A 57 11.73 -11.72 24.59
C LYS A 57 13.10 -11.22 25.08
N VAL A 58 14.17 -11.55 24.37
CA VAL A 58 15.53 -11.04 24.59
C VAL A 58 15.95 -10.18 23.40
N ILE A 59 16.85 -9.23 23.64
CA ILE A 59 17.45 -8.44 22.56
C ILE A 59 18.38 -9.36 21.78
N GLY A 60 17.91 -9.80 20.60
CA GLY A 60 18.68 -10.63 19.67
C GLY A 60 19.46 -9.79 18.66
N ALA A 61 19.68 -10.37 17.48
CA ALA A 61 20.30 -9.67 16.36
C ALA A 61 19.52 -8.38 16.00
N ARG A 62 20.23 -7.42 15.42
CA ARG A 62 19.64 -6.20 14.86
C ARG A 62 18.65 -6.57 13.74
N LEU A 63 17.56 -5.82 13.64
CA LEU A 63 16.64 -5.94 12.51
C LEU A 63 17.32 -5.39 11.26
N GLU A 64 17.37 -6.21 10.22
CA GLU A 64 17.88 -5.84 8.91
C GLU A 64 16.76 -5.93 7.86
N PRO A 65 16.77 -5.07 6.82
CA PRO A 65 15.81 -5.15 5.73
C PRO A 65 15.92 -6.48 4.98
N ALA A 66 14.78 -7.04 4.60
CA ALA A 66 14.77 -8.20 3.72
C ALA A 66 15.27 -7.82 2.31
N SER A 67 16.00 -8.74 1.67
CA SER A 67 16.67 -8.53 0.38
C SER A 67 16.09 -9.36 -0.77
N GLY A 68 14.93 -10.01 -0.54
CA GLY A 68 14.23 -10.77 -1.55
C GLY A 68 13.55 -9.90 -2.62
N PRO A 69 12.82 -10.54 -3.55
CA PRO A 69 12.14 -9.84 -4.64
C PRO A 69 11.14 -8.78 -4.15
N GLY A 70 11.28 -7.55 -4.64
CA GLY A 70 10.37 -6.46 -4.30
C GLY A 70 9.03 -6.55 -5.03
N ALA A 71 7.97 -6.14 -4.34
CA ALA A 71 6.67 -5.81 -4.92
C ALA A 71 6.31 -4.36 -4.63
N ILE A 72 5.37 -3.83 -5.41
CA ILE A 72 4.82 -2.47 -5.31
C ILE A 72 3.38 -2.60 -4.87
N ALA A 73 2.97 -1.77 -3.91
CA ALA A 73 1.58 -1.54 -3.56
C ALA A 73 1.28 -0.02 -3.59
N GLY A 74 0.10 0.35 -4.10
CA GLY A 74 -0.27 1.74 -4.29
C GLY A 74 -1.73 1.92 -4.69
N LEU A 75 -2.08 3.15 -5.07
CA LEU A 75 -3.42 3.53 -5.51
C LEU A 75 -3.32 4.34 -6.80
N PHE A 76 -4.02 3.88 -7.83
CA PHE A 76 -4.30 4.67 -9.02
C PHE A 76 -5.49 5.58 -8.74
N VAL A 77 -5.34 6.87 -9.05
CA VAL A 77 -6.39 7.88 -8.89
C VAL A 77 -6.54 8.63 -10.20
N GLU A 78 -7.77 8.70 -10.69
CA GLU A 78 -8.15 9.56 -11.81
C GLU A 78 -9.00 10.71 -11.28
N THR A 79 -8.63 11.93 -11.64
CA THR A 79 -9.31 13.15 -11.21
C THR A 79 -10.01 13.84 -12.38
N ASP A 80 -11.11 14.53 -12.08
CA ASP A 80 -11.73 15.49 -13.00
C ASP A 80 -10.89 16.79 -13.00
N ASP A 81 -10.34 17.16 -14.16
CA ASP A 81 -9.50 18.35 -14.34
C ASP A 81 -10.19 19.67 -13.94
N ARG A 82 -11.53 19.73 -14.00
CA ARG A 82 -12.29 20.94 -13.65
C ARG A 82 -12.47 21.10 -12.15
N THR A 83 -12.65 19.99 -11.43
CA THR A 83 -13.01 20.02 -9.99
C THR A 83 -11.84 19.65 -9.09
N GLY A 84 -10.83 18.95 -9.63
CA GLY A 84 -9.75 18.33 -8.88
C GLY A 84 -10.20 17.14 -8.02
N LEU A 85 -11.48 16.74 -8.07
CA LEU A 85 -12.02 15.62 -7.32
C LEU A 85 -11.83 14.30 -8.09
N SER A 86 -11.72 13.22 -7.34
CA SER A 86 -11.50 11.89 -7.89
C SER A 86 -12.77 11.31 -8.49
N ILE A 87 -12.65 10.75 -9.69
CA ILE A 87 -13.71 10.00 -10.39
C ILE A 87 -13.45 8.49 -10.38
N ARG A 88 -12.21 8.08 -10.09
CA ARG A 88 -11.79 6.68 -10.06
C ARG A 88 -10.68 6.48 -9.03
N ALA A 89 -10.74 5.39 -8.28
CA ALA A 89 -9.72 4.98 -7.32
C ALA A 89 -9.61 3.46 -7.32
N GLU A 90 -8.45 2.93 -7.71
CA GLU A 90 -8.22 1.48 -7.84
C GLU A 90 -6.85 1.06 -7.30
N PRO A 91 -6.75 -0.09 -6.62
CA PRO A 91 -5.48 -0.56 -6.06
C PRO A 91 -4.48 -0.92 -7.17
N VAL A 92 -3.21 -0.62 -6.93
CA VAL A 92 -2.06 -1.03 -7.76
C VAL A 92 -1.23 -2.00 -6.93
N ARG A 93 -1.03 -3.23 -7.42
CA ARG A 93 -0.20 -4.26 -6.82
C ARG A 93 0.54 -5.01 -7.91
N LEU A 94 1.88 -4.96 -7.87
CA LEU A 94 2.77 -5.56 -8.86
C LEU A 94 3.94 -6.24 -8.17
N GLY A 95 4.26 -7.48 -8.57
CA GLY A 95 5.36 -8.25 -7.99
C GLY A 95 4.87 -9.44 -7.14
N PRO A 96 5.80 -10.19 -6.53
CA PRO A 96 5.49 -11.41 -5.78
C PRO A 96 4.88 -11.12 -4.40
N GLY A 97 4.24 -12.13 -3.81
CA GLY A 97 3.71 -12.06 -2.44
C GLY A 97 2.34 -11.38 -2.29
N LEU A 98 1.84 -10.68 -3.31
CA LEU A 98 0.50 -10.08 -3.33
C LEU A 98 -0.30 -10.51 -4.56
N PRO A 99 -1.64 -10.65 -4.45
CA PRO A 99 -2.50 -10.75 -5.62
C PRO A 99 -2.35 -9.50 -6.49
N SER A 100 -2.03 -9.70 -7.77
CA SER A 100 -1.86 -8.61 -8.73
C SER A 100 -3.12 -7.76 -8.85
N ALA A 101 -2.94 -6.45 -8.96
CA ALA A 101 -3.99 -5.50 -9.27
C ALA A 101 -3.41 -4.38 -10.13
N MET A 102 -3.97 -4.20 -11.32
CA MET A 102 -3.60 -3.10 -12.20
C MET A 102 -4.86 -2.56 -12.86
N PRO A 103 -5.15 -1.26 -12.73
CA PRO A 103 -6.24 -0.63 -13.46
C PRO A 103 -6.02 -0.77 -14.96
N SER A 104 -7.10 -0.98 -15.72
CA SER A 104 -7.06 -0.79 -17.17
C SER A 104 -6.82 0.68 -17.50
N LEU A 105 -5.72 0.97 -18.17
CA LEU A 105 -5.43 2.28 -18.74
C LEU A 105 -5.91 2.27 -20.18
N ASN A 106 -6.94 3.04 -20.50
CA ASN A 106 -7.25 3.31 -21.89
C ASN A 106 -6.23 4.33 -22.41
N PRO A 107 -5.60 4.11 -23.57
CA PRO A 107 -4.78 5.14 -24.19
C PRO A 107 -5.68 6.35 -24.48
N ARG A 108 -5.28 7.52 -23.99
CA ARG A 108 -5.90 8.80 -24.35
C ARG A 108 -5.61 9.15 -25.80
#